data_AF-A0A368NBZ9-F1
#
_entry.id   AF-A0A368NBZ9-F1
#
_cell.length_a   1.000
_cell.length_b   1.000
_cell.length_c   1.000
_cell.angle_alpha   90.00
_cell.angle_beta   90.00
_cell.angle_gamma   90.00
#
_symmetry.space_group_name_H-M   'P 1'
#
loop_
_entity.id
_entity.type
_entity.pdbx_description
1 polymer ?
#
loop_
_entity_poly.entity_id
_entity_poly.type
_entity_poly.pdbx_seq_one_letter_code
_entity_poly.pdbx_strand_id
1 'polypeptide(L)'
;MTDIVYAIRISNMEYSGLKIMDVKIGKSTNIDNTLSQYSRGNRNIELLDMWRPNPEKNLSTTENGVHEIAENYSYDRQSEKFVFLQSGYQEFADTVNKVLRNTTKEELGETDETPSQSSKDDYTGTTPAVIKILGDTHDVTNWTETLQTATSRILQDVEDQKKITEISGRKRDYFVEKGDESALVAPKRIPETDLFVETNFSANDVNRIIEQVLNKYGYDSSQLEIYTEEEN
;
A
#
# COMPACT_ATOMS: atom_id res chain seq x y z
N MET A 1 0.88 -14.63 -0.84
CA MET A 1 2.21 -14.92 -0.26
C MET A 1 2.83 -13.57 -0.03
N THR A 2 3.12 -13.24 1.23
CA THR A 2 3.44 -11.88 1.63
C THR A 2 4.91 -11.81 2.00
N ASP A 3 5.64 -10.98 1.29
CA ASP A 3 7.05 -10.72 1.55
C ASP A 3 7.16 -9.93 2.86
N ILE A 4 7.84 -10.50 3.84
CA ILE A 4 8.06 -9.89 5.15
C ILE A 4 9.50 -10.05 5.60
N VAL A 5 9.96 -9.08 6.37
CA VAL A 5 11.11 -9.25 7.26
C VAL A 5 10.56 -9.51 8.66
N TYR A 6 11.08 -10.50 9.36
CA TYR A 6 10.63 -10.90 10.70
C TYR A 6 11.77 -10.86 11.70
N ALA A 7 11.42 -10.69 12.97
CA ALA A 7 12.29 -10.93 14.12
C ALA A 7 11.68 -12.02 15.00
N ILE A 8 12.41 -13.11 15.21
CA ILE A 8 11.99 -14.22 16.08
C ILE A 8 12.98 -14.35 17.22
N ARG A 9 12.47 -14.32 18.45
CA ARG A 9 13.23 -14.74 19.63
C ARG A 9 13.35 -16.25 19.62
N ILE A 10 14.58 -16.76 19.66
CA ILE A 10 14.87 -18.20 19.68
C ILE A 10 15.31 -18.68 21.07
N SER A 11 15.82 -17.77 21.90
CA SER A 11 16.21 -18.04 23.28
C SER A 11 16.00 -16.78 24.11
N ASN A 12 15.73 -16.97 25.39
CA ASN A 12 15.70 -15.90 26.38
C ASN A 12 16.44 -16.41 27.61
N MET A 13 17.36 -15.61 28.12
CA MET A 13 18.11 -15.91 29.34
C MET A 13 18.01 -14.72 30.28
N GLU A 14 17.64 -15.00 31.52
CA GLU A 14 17.64 -14.01 32.59
C GLU A 14 18.86 -14.27 33.47
N TYR A 15 19.83 -13.37 33.44
CA TYR A 15 21.03 -13.46 34.25
C TYR A 15 21.16 -12.20 35.10
N SER A 16 21.12 -12.35 36.42
CA SER A 16 21.26 -11.23 37.38
C SER A 16 20.26 -10.08 37.14
N GLY A 17 19.04 -10.38 36.70
CA GLY A 17 17.99 -9.39 36.40
C GLY A 17 18.09 -8.74 35.01
N LEU A 18 19.12 -9.07 34.23
CA LEU A 18 19.23 -8.70 32.82
C LEU A 18 18.59 -9.78 31.96
N LYS A 19 17.62 -9.38 31.14
CA LYS A 19 16.96 -10.23 30.16
C LYS A 19 17.66 -10.09 28.82
N ILE A 20 18.38 -11.15 28.44
CA ILE A 20 19.13 -11.26 27.20
C ILE A 20 18.33 -12.15 26.25
N MET A 21 18.16 -11.69 25.02
CA MET A 21 17.38 -12.38 24.00
C MET A 21 18.26 -12.65 22.78
N ASP A 22 18.29 -13.91 22.36
CA ASP A 22 18.80 -14.24 21.02
C ASP A 22 17.66 -14.04 20.03
N VAL A 23 17.84 -13.10 19.11
CA VAL A 23 16.88 -12.76 18.08
C VAL A 23 17.45 -13.12 16.72
N LYS A 24 16.68 -13.86 15.94
CA LYS A 24 16.96 -14.13 14.54
C LYS A 24 16.11 -13.21 13.68
N ILE A 25 16.77 -12.43 12.84
CA ILE A 25 16.13 -11.53 11.88
C ILE A 25 16.31 -12.13 10.50
N GLY A 26 15.22 -12.29 9.76
CA GLY A 26 15.28 -12.86 8.42
C GLY A 26 14.08 -12.45 7.57
N LYS A 27 14.07 -12.92 6.33
CA LYS A 27 12.95 -12.72 5.41
C LYS A 27 12.13 -13.97 5.17
N SER A 28 10.84 -13.80 4.87
CA SER A 28 9.95 -14.89 4.49
C SER A 28 8.86 -14.43 3.55
N THR A 29 8.34 -15.35 2.75
CA THR A 29 7.11 -15.18 1.95
C THR A 29 5.92 -15.97 2.52
N ASN A 30 6.20 -16.77 3.57
CA ASN A 30 5.24 -17.60 4.29
C ASN A 30 5.72 -17.77 5.75
N ILE A 31 5.22 -16.88 6.63
CA ILE A 31 5.64 -16.84 8.02
C ILE A 31 5.27 -18.11 8.79
N ASP A 32 4.12 -18.73 8.50
CA ASP A 32 3.64 -19.92 9.20
C ASP A 32 4.54 -21.14 8.96
N ASN A 33 4.95 -21.35 7.71
CA ASN A 33 5.92 -22.37 7.36
C ASN A 33 7.27 -22.08 8.04
N THR A 34 7.69 -20.82 8.04
CA THR A 34 8.96 -20.39 8.65
C THR A 34 8.97 -20.67 10.15
N LEU A 35 7.91 -20.27 10.87
CA LEU A 35 7.76 -20.56 12.29
C LEU A 35 7.66 -22.05 12.57
N SER A 36 6.93 -22.80 11.74
CA SER A 36 6.85 -24.26 11.84
C SER A 36 8.23 -24.92 11.72
N GLN A 37 9.11 -24.40 10.87
CA GLN A 37 10.50 -24.88 10.76
C GLN A 37 11.32 -24.57 12.03
N TYR A 38 11.19 -23.36 12.58
CA TYR A 38 11.90 -23.00 13.81
C TYR A 38 11.40 -23.76 15.05
N SER A 39 10.09 -24.02 15.14
CA SER A 39 9.47 -24.75 16.26
C SER A 39 9.91 -26.22 16.34
N ARG A 40 10.39 -26.82 15.23
CA ARG A 40 10.90 -28.20 15.22
C ARG A 40 12.25 -28.33 15.93
N GLY A 41 13.02 -27.26 16.03
CA GLY A 41 14.35 -27.25 16.64
C GLY A 41 14.43 -26.53 18.00
N ASN A 42 13.47 -25.66 18.32
CA ASN A 42 13.51 -24.80 19.51
C ASN A 42 12.17 -24.85 20.26
N ARG A 43 12.20 -25.05 21.58
CA ARG A 43 10.98 -25.22 22.41
C ARG A 43 10.26 -23.93 22.78
N ASN A 44 10.93 -22.78 22.71
CA ASN A 44 10.39 -21.48 23.13
C ASN A 44 10.73 -20.39 22.12
N ILE A 45 10.19 -20.50 20.90
CA ILE A 45 10.28 -19.42 19.92
C ILE A 45 9.12 -18.45 20.10
N GLU A 46 9.40 -17.15 20.00
CA GLU A 46 8.39 -16.09 20.01
C GLU A 46 8.63 -15.19 18.80
N LEU A 47 7.60 -14.99 17.98
CA LEU A 47 7.65 -13.96 16.95
C LEU A 47 7.52 -12.60 17.67
N LEU A 48 8.54 -11.75 17.53
CA LEU A 48 8.57 -10.45 18.17
C LEU A 48 7.94 -9.38 17.29
N ASP A 49 8.44 -9.27 16.05
CA ASP A 49 7.99 -8.24 15.11
C ASP A 49 8.02 -8.76 13.68
N MET A 50 7.22 -8.12 12.83
CA MET A 50 7.28 -8.28 11.38
C MET A 50 7.15 -6.92 10.72
N TRP A 51 7.85 -6.76 9.60
CA TRP A 51 7.87 -5.54 8.82
C TRP A 51 7.65 -5.86 7.35
N ARG A 52 6.78 -5.07 6.73
CA ARG A 52 6.60 -5.11 5.28
C ARG A 52 7.75 -4.36 4.61
N PRO A 53 8.42 -4.96 3.61
CA PRO A 53 9.43 -4.25 2.83
C PRO A 53 8.81 -3.04 2.14
N ASN A 54 9.62 -1.99 1.96
CA ASN A 54 9.22 -0.86 1.13
C ASN A 54 8.97 -1.35 -0.30
N PRO A 55 7.81 -1.04 -0.93
CA PRO A 55 7.49 -1.47 -2.31
C PRO A 55 8.58 -1.14 -3.35
N GLU A 56 9.37 -0.09 -3.12
CA GLU A 56 10.45 0.33 -4.04
C GLU A 56 11.76 -0.45 -3.85
N LYS A 57 11.84 -1.32 -2.84
CA LYS A 57 13.04 -2.08 -2.49
C LYS A 57 12.72 -3.57 -2.48
N ASN A 58 13.66 -4.38 -2.98
CA ASN A 58 13.50 -5.81 -2.88
C ASN A 58 13.67 -6.29 -1.43
N LEU A 59 13.07 -7.44 -1.12
CA LEU A 59 13.03 -8.04 0.21
C LEU A 59 14.43 -8.27 0.83
N SER A 60 15.45 -8.55 0.00
CA SER A 60 16.83 -8.74 0.48
C SER A 60 17.48 -7.43 0.90
N THR A 61 17.21 -6.34 0.18
CA THR A 61 17.68 -5.00 0.54
C THR A 61 17.04 -4.54 1.85
N THR A 62 15.74 -4.81 2.05
CA THR A 62 15.05 -4.52 3.31
C THR A 62 15.65 -5.31 4.47
N GLU A 63 15.84 -6.62 4.31
CA GLU A 63 16.47 -7.47 5.33
C GLU A 63 17.85 -6.96 5.74
N ASN A 64 18.70 -6.63 4.77
CA ASN A 64 20.04 -6.09 5.03
C ASN A 64 19.97 -4.76 5.80
N GLY A 65 19.07 -3.85 5.42
CA GLY A 65 18.88 -2.59 6.15
C GLY A 65 18.42 -2.81 7.59
N VAL A 66 17.54 -3.78 7.84
CA VAL A 66 17.13 -4.14 9.21
C VAL A 66 18.30 -4.75 9.99
N HIS A 67 19.17 -5.55 9.35
CA HIS A 67 20.40 -6.06 9.97
C HIS A 67 21.36 -4.93 10.33
N GLU A 68 21.56 -3.94 9.46
CA GLU A 68 22.40 -2.77 9.74
C GLU A 68 21.88 -1.97 10.94
N ILE A 69 20.55 -1.79 11.04
CA ILE A 69 19.95 -1.16 12.22
C ILE A 69 20.22 -2.05 13.44
N ALA A 70 19.95 -3.36 13.37
CA ALA A 70 20.13 -4.30 14.47
C ALA A 70 21.54 -4.30 15.05
N GLU A 71 22.58 -4.19 14.21
CA GLU A 71 23.98 -4.13 14.65
C GLU A 71 24.25 -2.96 15.61
N ASN A 72 23.54 -1.83 15.45
CA ASN A 72 23.73 -0.66 16.30
C ASN A 72 23.11 -0.82 17.70
N TYR A 73 22.15 -1.73 17.87
CA TYR A 73 21.39 -1.91 19.12
C TYR A 73 21.67 -3.26 19.80
N SER A 74 22.18 -4.24 19.05
CA SER A 74 22.56 -5.55 19.59
C SER A 74 23.81 -5.45 20.44
N TYR A 75 23.85 -6.23 21.52
CA TYR A 75 25.02 -6.38 22.38
C TYR A 75 26.12 -7.22 21.72
N ASP A 76 25.73 -8.24 20.96
CA ASP A 76 26.64 -9.15 20.25
C ASP A 76 25.95 -9.73 19.00
N ARG A 77 26.75 -10.16 18.01
CA ARG A 77 26.27 -10.85 16.81
C ARG A 77 26.95 -12.22 16.69
N GLN A 78 26.15 -13.28 16.83
CA GLN A 78 26.62 -14.65 16.73
C GLN A 78 26.11 -15.30 15.45
N SER A 79 26.93 -15.22 14.39
CA SER A 79 26.59 -15.71 13.04
C SER A 79 25.29 -15.07 12.50
N GLU A 80 24.19 -15.82 12.51
CA GLU A 80 22.86 -15.40 12.02
C GLU A 80 21.95 -14.85 13.13
N LYS A 81 22.47 -14.64 14.34
CA LYS A 81 21.71 -14.23 15.52
C LYS A 81 22.24 -12.91 16.09
N PHE A 82 21.32 -12.08 16.55
CA PHE A 82 21.60 -10.86 17.27
C PHE A 82 21.23 -11.06 18.74
N VAL A 83 22.17 -10.75 19.62
CA VAL A 83 21.98 -10.84 21.07
C VAL A 83 21.55 -9.45 21.55
N PHE A 84 20.33 -9.33 22.05
CA PHE A 84 19.79 -8.05 22.55
C PHE A 84 19.59 -8.10 24.06
N LEU A 85 19.82 -6.96 24.71
CA LEU A 85 19.15 -6.67 25.97
C LEU A 85 17.69 -6.32 25.69
N GLN A 86 16.76 -6.66 26.58
CA GLN A 86 15.33 -6.40 26.35
C GLN A 86 15.03 -4.94 26.00
N SER A 87 15.67 -3.97 26.67
CA SER A 87 15.52 -2.54 26.35
C SER A 87 16.13 -2.17 24.99
N GLY A 88 17.29 -2.74 24.65
CA GLY A 88 17.94 -2.52 23.36
C GLY A 88 17.12 -3.05 22.18
N TYR A 89 16.40 -4.16 22.38
CA TYR A 89 15.48 -4.67 21.37
C TYR A 89 14.29 -3.72 21.14
N GLN A 90 13.73 -3.13 22.19
CA GLN A 90 12.62 -2.18 22.06
C GLN A 90 13.04 -0.94 21.27
N GLU A 91 14.19 -0.36 21.60
CA GLU A 91 14.74 0.79 20.86
C GLU A 91 15.05 0.46 19.39
N PHE A 92 15.56 -0.75 19.13
CA PHE A 92 15.73 -1.29 17.79
C PHE A 92 14.40 -1.37 17.03
N ALA A 93 13.38 -2.02 17.61
CA ALA A 93 12.08 -2.20 16.97
C ALA A 93 11.41 -0.86 16.68
N ASP A 94 11.44 0.09 17.63
CA ASP A 94 10.92 1.44 17.45
C ASP A 94 11.63 2.20 16.32
N THR A 95 12.92 1.96 16.13
CA THR A 95 13.70 2.58 15.06
C THR A 95 13.33 1.98 13.70
N VAL A 96 13.15 0.67 13.62
CA VAL A 96 12.68 0.01 12.40
C VAL A 96 11.24 0.43 12.06
N ASN A 97 10.37 0.56 13.06
CA ASN A 97 8.97 1.00 12.90
C ASN A 97 8.84 2.43 12.34
N LYS A 98 9.87 3.27 12.46
CA LYS A 98 9.90 4.61 11.84
C LYS A 98 10.17 4.57 10.34
N VAL A 99 10.77 3.50 9.83
CA VAL A 99 11.19 3.37 8.44
C VAL A 99 10.45 2.27 7.67
N LEU A 100 9.89 1.29 8.36
CA LEU A 100 9.12 0.19 7.78
C LEU A 100 7.78 0.03 8.50
N ARG A 101 6.78 -0.39 7.74
CA ARG A 101 5.44 -0.68 8.28
C ARG A 101 5.47 -1.99 9.07
N ASN A 102 5.30 -1.87 10.39
CA ASN A 102 5.07 -3.03 11.26
C ASN A 102 3.78 -3.75 10.85
N THR A 103 3.75 -5.08 10.96
CA THR A 103 2.59 -5.90 10.60
C THR A 103 2.44 -7.09 11.54
N THR A 104 1.23 -7.62 11.68
CA THR A 104 0.90 -8.74 12.58
C THR A 104 0.54 -10.01 11.80
N LYS A 105 0.46 -11.17 12.46
CA LYS A 105 0.13 -12.43 11.76
C LYS A 105 -1.31 -12.42 11.28
N GLU A 106 -2.16 -11.78 12.07
CA GLU A 106 -3.57 -11.56 11.79
C GLU A 106 -3.71 -10.78 10.47
N GLU A 107 -2.88 -9.75 10.26
CA GLU A 107 -2.76 -8.97 9.02
C GLU A 107 -2.06 -9.72 7.84
N LEU A 108 -1.53 -10.93 8.06
CA LEU A 108 -0.89 -11.77 7.03
C LEU A 108 -1.73 -12.98 6.62
N GLY A 109 -2.61 -13.46 7.53
CA GLY A 109 -3.63 -14.47 7.27
C GLY A 109 -4.87 -13.90 6.60
N GLU A 110 -5.12 -12.60 6.81
CA GLU A 110 -5.62 -11.75 5.75
C GLU A 110 -4.53 -11.75 4.68
N THR A 111 -4.74 -12.52 3.60
CA THR A 111 -3.98 -12.37 2.35
C THR A 111 -3.64 -10.90 2.16
N ASP A 112 -2.48 -10.55 1.57
CA ASP A 112 -2.36 -9.27 0.88
C ASP A 112 -3.41 -9.20 -0.24
N GLU A 113 -4.65 -8.99 0.15
CA GLU A 113 -5.39 -7.82 -0.23
C GLU A 113 -4.52 -6.65 0.26
N THR A 114 -3.59 -6.16 -0.59
CA THR A 114 -3.63 -4.72 -0.90
C THR A 114 -5.10 -4.37 -0.85
N PRO A 115 -5.60 -3.48 0.03
CA PRO A 115 -7.02 -3.40 0.35
C PRO A 115 -7.78 -3.51 -0.96
N SER A 116 -8.28 -4.72 -1.24
CA SER A 116 -9.13 -4.94 -2.37
C SER A 116 -10.35 -4.32 -1.77
N GLN A 117 -10.59 -3.08 -2.13
CA GLN A 117 -11.85 -2.42 -1.89
C GLN A 117 -12.92 -3.24 -2.61
N SER A 118 -13.31 -4.31 -1.94
CA SER A 118 -14.60 -4.94 -2.07
C SER A 118 -15.37 -4.88 -0.75
N SER A 119 -14.96 -4.05 0.22
CA SER A 119 -15.87 -2.95 0.49
C SER A 119 -15.73 -2.03 -0.70
N LYS A 120 -16.67 -2.10 -1.67
CA LYS A 120 -16.89 -0.91 -2.49
C LYS A 120 -17.09 0.20 -1.48
N ASP A 121 -16.13 1.10 -1.36
CA ASP A 121 -16.37 2.32 -0.60
C ASP A 121 -17.65 2.90 -1.17
N ASP A 122 -18.70 2.87 -0.35
CA ASP A 122 -19.98 3.37 -0.76
C ASP A 122 -19.93 4.88 -0.55
N TYR A 123 -19.59 5.59 -1.61
CA TYR A 123 -19.55 7.05 -1.63
C TYR A 123 -20.96 7.65 -1.82
N THR A 124 -22.02 6.87 -1.62
CA THR A 124 -23.39 7.39 -1.71
C THR A 124 -23.63 8.44 -0.64
N GLY A 125 -24.00 9.65 -1.06
CA GLY A 125 -24.34 10.75 -0.15
C GLY A 125 -23.13 11.53 0.37
N THR A 126 -21.91 11.22 -0.07
CA THR A 126 -20.70 11.91 0.40
C THR A 126 -20.22 13.00 -0.56
N THR A 127 -19.50 13.97 -0.01
CA THR A 127 -18.81 15.03 -0.75
C THR A 127 -17.31 14.75 -0.73
N PRO A 128 -16.60 14.67 -1.87
CA PRO A 128 -15.17 14.47 -1.88
C PRO A 128 -14.48 15.78 -1.47
N ALA A 129 -13.41 15.67 -0.70
CA ALA A 129 -12.60 16.80 -0.24
C ALA A 129 -11.17 16.74 -0.79
N VAL A 130 -10.58 15.54 -0.77
CA VAL A 130 -9.19 15.32 -1.20
C VAL A 130 -9.11 14.04 -2.01
N ILE A 131 -8.36 14.08 -3.10
CA ILE A 131 -7.96 12.89 -3.86
C ILE A 131 -6.44 12.76 -3.82
N LYS A 132 -5.95 11.56 -3.50
CA LYS A 132 -4.56 11.18 -3.72
C LYS A 132 -4.52 10.21 -4.89
N ILE A 133 -3.69 10.53 -5.89
CA ILE A 133 -3.56 9.72 -7.08
C ILE A 133 -2.11 9.71 -7.58
N LEU A 134 -1.58 8.51 -7.84
CA LEU A 134 -0.18 8.31 -8.27
C LEU A 134 0.87 9.00 -7.36
N GLY A 135 0.55 9.14 -6.07
CA GLY A 135 1.39 9.81 -5.07
C GLY A 135 1.16 11.32 -4.92
N ASP A 136 0.41 11.95 -5.82
CA ASP A 136 0.08 13.38 -5.75
C ASP A 136 -1.25 13.62 -5.04
N THR A 137 -1.33 14.71 -4.27
CA THR A 137 -2.52 15.08 -3.48
C THR A 137 -3.17 16.34 -4.06
N HIS A 138 -4.48 16.30 -4.28
CA HIS A 138 -5.25 17.41 -4.82
C HIS A 138 -6.53 17.65 -3.99
N ASP A 139 -6.82 18.91 -3.69
CA ASP A 139 -8.11 19.31 -3.15
C ASP A 139 -9.17 19.28 -4.26
N VAL A 140 -10.35 18.76 -3.94
CA VAL A 140 -11.49 18.66 -4.86
C VAL A 140 -12.76 19.05 -4.14
N THR A 141 -13.72 19.61 -4.87
CA THR A 141 -14.96 20.13 -4.29
C THR A 141 -16.20 19.31 -4.64
N ASN A 142 -16.11 18.45 -5.66
CA ASN A 142 -17.22 17.65 -6.14
C ASN A 142 -16.73 16.47 -7.00
N TRP A 143 -17.59 15.47 -7.19
CA TRP A 143 -17.26 14.25 -7.94
C TRP A 143 -16.92 14.47 -9.42
N THR A 144 -17.43 15.53 -10.05
CA THR A 144 -17.04 15.90 -11.41
C THR A 144 -15.57 16.35 -11.46
N GLU A 145 -15.17 17.20 -10.52
CA GLU A 145 -13.79 17.65 -10.36
C GLU A 145 -12.86 16.49 -9.99
N THR A 146 -13.29 15.60 -9.10
CA THR A 146 -12.57 14.36 -8.76
C THR A 146 -12.23 13.54 -10.00
N LEU A 147 -13.21 13.30 -10.88
CA LEU A 147 -13.00 12.57 -12.13
C LEU A 147 -12.03 13.28 -13.07
N GLN A 148 -12.19 14.60 -13.25
CA GLN A 148 -11.32 15.39 -14.14
C GLN A 148 -9.88 15.43 -13.64
N THR A 149 -9.68 15.69 -12.35
CA THR A 149 -8.35 15.77 -11.71
C THR A 149 -7.64 14.42 -11.77
N ALA A 150 -8.33 13.34 -11.39
CA ALA A 150 -7.77 12.00 -11.45
C ALA A 150 -7.36 11.62 -12.88
N THR A 151 -8.26 11.80 -13.83
CA THR A 151 -8.01 11.45 -15.23
C THR A 151 -6.88 12.29 -15.82
N SER A 152 -6.88 13.61 -15.58
CA SER A 152 -5.82 14.50 -16.02
C SER A 152 -4.47 14.05 -15.49
N ARG A 153 -4.40 13.69 -14.20
CA ARG A 153 -3.16 13.29 -13.57
C ARG A 153 -2.61 11.97 -14.13
N ILE A 154 -3.47 10.98 -14.38
CA ILE A 154 -3.06 9.73 -15.03
C ILE A 154 -2.53 10.01 -16.45
N LEU A 155 -3.21 10.89 -17.19
CA LEU A 155 -2.86 11.19 -18.58
C LEU A 155 -1.56 12.01 -18.74
N GLN A 156 -1.08 12.68 -17.70
CA GLN A 156 0.17 13.45 -17.75
C GLN A 156 1.42 12.57 -17.93
N ASP A 157 1.42 11.35 -17.40
CA ASP A 157 2.60 10.47 -17.38
C ASP A 157 2.62 9.44 -18.53
N VAL A 158 1.62 9.45 -19.41
CA VAL A 158 1.44 8.42 -20.45
C VAL A 158 1.70 8.97 -21.85
N GLU A 159 2.39 8.19 -22.68
CA GLU A 159 2.72 8.59 -24.06
C GLU A 159 1.50 8.67 -24.99
N ASP A 160 0.52 7.79 -24.79
CA ASP A 160 -0.66 7.69 -25.65
C ASP A 160 -1.96 7.94 -24.86
N GLN A 161 -2.32 9.22 -24.75
CA GLN A 161 -3.52 9.66 -24.05
C GLN A 161 -4.81 9.21 -24.74
N LYS A 162 -4.79 8.87 -26.03
CA LYS A 162 -6.00 8.53 -26.79
C LYS A 162 -6.57 7.17 -26.41
N LYS A 163 -5.74 6.25 -25.90
CA LYS A 163 -6.17 4.93 -25.43
C LYS A 163 -7.30 4.96 -24.39
N ILE A 164 -7.47 6.07 -23.67
CA ILE A 164 -8.57 6.23 -22.72
C ILE A 164 -9.95 6.15 -23.37
N THR A 165 -10.07 6.52 -24.66
CA THR A 165 -11.31 6.43 -25.45
C THR A 165 -11.79 5.00 -25.66
N GLU A 166 -10.92 4.01 -25.46
CA GLU A 166 -11.31 2.59 -25.51
C GLU A 166 -12.07 2.15 -24.25
N ILE A 167 -12.19 3.02 -23.24
CA ILE A 167 -13.00 2.76 -22.04
C ILE A 167 -14.44 3.18 -22.34
N SER A 168 -15.28 2.17 -22.59
CA SER A 168 -16.68 2.35 -22.92
C SER A 168 -17.61 1.88 -21.80
N GLY A 169 -18.67 2.63 -21.54
CA GLY A 169 -19.81 2.17 -20.76
C GLY A 169 -20.72 1.22 -21.55
N ARG A 170 -21.78 0.72 -20.91
CA ARG A 170 -22.71 -0.24 -21.55
C ARG A 170 -23.42 0.31 -22.79
N LYS A 171 -23.68 1.62 -22.84
CA LYS A 171 -24.47 2.27 -23.89
C LYS A 171 -23.72 3.35 -24.66
N ARG A 172 -22.68 3.94 -24.05
CA ARG A 172 -21.96 5.12 -24.52
C ARG A 172 -20.54 5.07 -24.02
N ASP A 173 -19.65 5.70 -24.76
CA ASP A 173 -18.26 5.90 -24.35
C ASP A 173 -18.20 6.94 -23.23
N TYR A 174 -17.23 6.78 -22.33
CA TYR A 174 -17.02 7.73 -21.25
C TYR A 174 -16.15 8.90 -21.68
N PHE A 175 -15.27 8.67 -22.66
CA PHE A 175 -14.27 9.60 -23.13
C PHE A 175 -14.35 9.75 -24.64
N VAL A 176 -14.24 10.99 -25.14
CA VAL A 176 -14.19 11.29 -26.58
C VAL A 176 -13.12 12.33 -26.88
N GLU A 177 -12.69 12.38 -28.14
CA GLU A 177 -11.85 13.46 -28.63
C GLU A 177 -12.68 14.74 -28.86
N LYS A 178 -12.00 15.88 -28.85
CA LYS A 178 -12.57 17.16 -29.25
C LYS A 178 -13.27 17.08 -30.61
N GLY A 179 -14.50 17.58 -30.69
CA GLY A 179 -15.38 17.50 -31.86
C GLY A 179 -16.49 16.45 -31.74
N ASP A 180 -16.33 15.46 -30.87
CA ASP A 180 -17.31 14.39 -30.65
C ASP A 180 -18.09 14.55 -29.33
N GLU A 181 -18.02 15.73 -28.69
CA GLU A 181 -18.58 15.98 -27.35
C GLU A 181 -20.11 15.76 -27.29
N SER A 182 -20.80 15.90 -28.42
CA SER A 182 -22.24 15.69 -28.54
C SER A 182 -22.69 14.25 -28.27
N ALA A 183 -21.76 13.28 -28.28
CA ALA A 183 -22.03 11.90 -27.93
C ALA A 183 -22.22 11.68 -26.42
N LEU A 184 -21.65 12.57 -25.59
CA LEU A 184 -21.60 12.47 -24.12
C LEU A 184 -22.76 13.22 -23.43
N VAL A 185 -23.11 12.80 -22.22
CA VAL A 185 -23.99 13.54 -21.31
C VAL A 185 -23.17 14.49 -20.44
N ALA A 186 -23.51 15.78 -20.42
CA ALA A 186 -22.76 16.78 -19.64
C ALA A 186 -21.23 16.72 -19.85
N PRO A 187 -20.74 16.85 -21.10
CA PRO A 187 -19.31 16.74 -21.39
C PRO A 187 -18.51 17.82 -20.67
N LYS A 188 -17.38 17.43 -20.08
CA LYS A 188 -16.36 18.33 -19.53
C LYS A 188 -15.01 18.00 -20.13
N ARG A 189 -14.24 19.04 -20.42
CA ARG A 189 -12.86 18.88 -20.92
C ARG A 189 -11.98 18.34 -19.80
N ILE A 190 -11.15 17.35 -20.08
CA ILE A 190 -10.09 16.94 -19.16
C ILE A 190 -8.97 17.99 -19.22
N PRO A 191 -8.55 18.59 -18.09
CA PRO A 191 -7.47 19.58 -18.08
C PRO A 191 -6.23 19.12 -18.84
N GLU A 192 -5.56 20.07 -19.49
CA GLU A 192 -4.29 19.84 -20.22
C GLU A 192 -4.32 18.81 -21.36
N THR A 193 -5.50 18.38 -21.79
CA THR A 193 -5.67 17.44 -22.92
C THR A 193 -6.67 18.00 -23.96
N ASP A 194 -6.76 17.32 -25.10
CA ASP A 194 -7.81 17.52 -26.12
C ASP A 194 -8.96 16.51 -25.98
N LEU A 195 -9.12 15.93 -24.79
CA LEU A 195 -10.11 14.89 -24.49
C LEU A 195 -11.23 15.44 -23.59
N PHE A 196 -12.41 14.82 -23.73
CA PHE A 196 -13.60 15.13 -22.96
C PHE A 196 -14.11 13.90 -22.24
N VAL A 197 -14.69 14.10 -21.06
CA VAL A 197 -15.28 13.06 -20.21
C VAL A 197 -16.73 13.40 -19.90
N GLU A 198 -17.60 12.38 -19.86
CA GLU A 198 -18.97 12.50 -19.34
C GLU A 198 -18.91 12.70 -17.82
N THR A 199 -19.72 13.61 -17.26
CA THR A 199 -19.64 13.90 -15.81
C THR A 199 -20.96 13.72 -15.07
N ASN A 200 -21.97 13.18 -15.73
CA ASN A 200 -23.25 12.84 -15.12
C ASN A 200 -23.21 11.44 -14.46
N PHE A 201 -22.30 11.26 -13.51
CA PHE A 201 -22.06 10.00 -12.83
C PHE A 201 -22.34 10.09 -11.33
N SER A 202 -22.76 8.97 -10.75
CA SER A 202 -22.79 8.82 -9.30
C SER A 202 -21.36 8.80 -8.73
N ALA A 203 -21.20 9.07 -7.44
CA ALA A 203 -19.92 8.99 -6.75
C ALA A 203 -19.22 7.62 -6.97
N ASN A 204 -20.00 6.55 -6.84
CA ASN A 204 -19.53 5.18 -7.07
C ASN A 204 -19.18 4.91 -8.54
N ASP A 205 -19.89 5.51 -9.49
CA ASP A 205 -19.50 5.43 -10.90
C ASP A 205 -18.23 6.20 -11.19
N VAL A 206 -18.02 7.37 -10.57
CA VAL A 206 -16.77 8.12 -10.70
C VAL A 206 -15.59 7.28 -10.22
N ASN A 207 -15.66 6.71 -9.01
CA ASN A 207 -14.60 5.84 -8.50
C ASN A 207 -14.31 4.67 -9.48
N ARG A 208 -15.37 3.98 -9.91
CA ARG A 208 -15.26 2.88 -10.88
C ARG A 208 -14.61 3.29 -12.20
N ILE A 209 -14.93 4.48 -12.72
CA ILE A 209 -14.35 4.97 -13.97
C ILE A 209 -12.88 5.29 -13.77
N ILE A 210 -12.49 5.93 -12.66
CA ILE A 210 -11.08 6.23 -12.37
C ILE A 210 -10.26 4.94 -12.26
N GLU A 211 -10.78 3.92 -11.56
CA GLU A 211 -10.15 2.59 -11.50
C GLU A 211 -9.98 1.97 -12.89
N GLN A 212 -10.97 2.11 -13.78
CA GLN A 212 -10.84 1.64 -15.17
C GLN A 212 -9.75 2.37 -15.93
N VAL A 213 -9.59 3.68 -15.71
CA VAL A 213 -8.51 4.48 -16.32
C VAL A 213 -7.15 4.03 -15.80
N LEU A 214 -6.97 3.86 -14.48
CA LEU A 214 -5.72 3.36 -13.90
C LEU A 214 -5.32 2.01 -14.51
N ASN A 215 -6.25 1.05 -14.51
CA ASN A 215 -6.05 -0.27 -15.07
C ASN A 215 -5.71 -0.21 -16.58
N LYS A 216 -6.36 0.69 -17.34
CA LYS A 216 -6.10 0.86 -18.77
C LYS A 216 -4.65 1.25 -19.06
N TYR A 217 -4.05 2.02 -18.18
CA TYR A 217 -2.68 2.51 -18.29
C TYR A 217 -1.65 1.70 -17.48
N GLY A 218 -2.09 0.61 -16.84
CA GLY A 218 -1.21 -0.31 -16.12
C GLY A 218 -0.83 0.15 -14.70
N TYR A 219 -1.56 1.12 -14.15
CA TYR A 219 -1.42 1.56 -12.77
C TYR A 219 -2.28 0.70 -11.84
N ASP A 220 -1.82 0.54 -10.59
CA ASP A 220 -2.57 -0.19 -9.57
C ASP A 220 -3.70 0.70 -9.01
N SER A 221 -4.89 0.13 -8.82
CA SER A 221 -6.02 0.84 -8.20
C SER A 221 -5.72 1.30 -6.77
N SER A 222 -4.78 0.65 -6.07
CA SER A 222 -4.30 1.09 -4.75
C SER A 222 -3.58 2.43 -4.79
N GLN A 223 -3.25 2.96 -5.98
CA GLN A 223 -2.70 4.31 -6.12
C GLN A 223 -3.78 5.39 -6.09
N LEU A 224 -5.05 5.03 -5.88
CA LEU A 224 -6.17 5.94 -5.70
C LEU A 224 -6.65 5.91 -4.25
N GLU A 225 -6.69 7.07 -3.60
CA GLU A 225 -7.37 7.25 -2.32
C GLU A 225 -8.25 8.49 -2.39
N ILE A 226 -9.53 8.36 -2.01
CA ILE A 226 -10.48 9.47 -1.99
C ILE A 226 -10.95 9.70 -0.56
N TYR A 227 -10.78 10.92 -0.08
CA TYR A 227 -11.19 11.37 1.25
C TYR A 227 -12.42 12.26 1.10
N THR A 228 -13.47 11.96 1.86
CA THR A 228 -14.73 12.72 1.86
C THR A 228 -14.83 13.60 3.09
N GLU A 229 -15.62 14.66 3.01
CA GLU A 229 -16.00 15.43 4.20
C GLU A 229 -16.83 14.53 5.14
N GLU A 230 -16.49 14.49 6.44
CA GLU A 230 -17.33 13.83 7.44
C GLU A 230 -18.63 14.64 7.63
N GLU A 231 -19.79 13.99 7.47
CA GLU A 231 -21.05 14.57 7.92
C GLU A 231 -21.02 14.61 9.46
N ASN A 232 -20.88 15.81 10.03
CA ASN A 232 -21.13 16.07 11.46
C ASN A 232 -22.61 15.93 11.81
#